data_AF-A0A653UK31-F1
#
_entry.id   AF-A0A653UK31-F1
#
_cell.length_a   1.000
_cell.length_b   1.000
_cell.length_c   1.000
_cell.angle_alpha   90.00
_cell.angle_beta   90.00
_cell.angle_gamma   90.00
#
_symmetry.space_group_name_H-M   'P 1'
#
loop_
_entity.id
_entity.type
_entity.pdbx_description
1 polymer ?
#
loop_
_entity_poly.entity_id
_entity_poly.type
_entity_poly.pdbx_seq_one_letter_code
_entity_poly.pdbx_strand_id
1 'polypeptide(L)'
;MTEDRKQDAAEARQARFRRYEAAGEASIRADLEEAAHADSETADKRAWLHAKDAARHDEQFRAMFASVSSANDAAQLARESAEASRRSAFWTMIAALAAAAGVIVNMAIALGWLDGLRR
;
A
#
# COMPACT_ATOMS: atom_id res chain seq x y z
N MET A 1 -28.96 -17.90 -29.74
CA MET A 1 -30.13 -18.23 -28.89
C MET A 1 -29.76 -18.80 -27.51
N THR A 2 -28.48 -19.01 -27.20
CA THR A 2 -27.98 -19.46 -25.88
C THR A 2 -27.52 -18.31 -24.99
N GLU A 3 -27.14 -17.17 -25.56
CA GLU A 3 -26.75 -15.97 -24.79
C GLU A 3 -27.94 -15.27 -24.15
N ASP A 4 -29.06 -15.11 -24.88
CA ASP A 4 -30.32 -14.56 -24.35
C ASP A 4 -30.78 -15.28 -23.08
N ARG A 5 -30.83 -16.62 -23.12
CA ARG A 5 -31.20 -17.45 -21.95
C ARG A 5 -30.25 -17.31 -20.77
N LYS A 6 -28.96 -17.04 -21.02
CA LYS A 6 -27.98 -16.80 -19.94
C LYS A 6 -28.19 -15.42 -19.32
N GLN A 7 -28.53 -14.44 -20.14
CA GLN A 7 -28.80 -13.08 -19.71
C GLN A 7 -30.07 -13.00 -18.87
N ASP A 8 -31.16 -13.63 -19.31
CA ASP A 8 -32.41 -13.74 -18.55
C ASP A 8 -32.18 -14.42 -17.18
N ALA A 9 -31.39 -15.51 -17.15
CA ALA A 9 -31.06 -16.22 -15.93
C ALA A 9 -30.21 -15.37 -14.96
N ALA A 10 -29.30 -14.55 -15.51
CA ALA A 10 -28.47 -13.64 -14.73
C ALA A 10 -29.31 -12.50 -14.13
N GLU A 11 -30.24 -11.92 -14.90
CA GLU A 11 -31.15 -10.87 -14.42
C GLU A 11 -32.09 -11.38 -13.32
N ALA A 12 -32.65 -12.59 -13.51
CA ALA A 12 -33.48 -13.21 -12.49
C ALA A 12 -32.71 -13.45 -11.18
N ARG A 13 -31.43 -13.85 -11.27
CA ARG A 13 -30.56 -14.01 -10.10
C ARG A 13 -30.26 -12.66 -9.42
N GLN A 14 -29.95 -11.62 -10.19
CA GLN A 14 -29.71 -10.29 -9.66
C GLN A 14 -30.95 -9.73 -8.95
N ALA A 15 -32.15 -9.94 -9.50
CA ALA A 15 -33.39 -9.52 -8.86
C ALA A 15 -33.59 -10.19 -7.49
N ARG A 16 -33.25 -11.48 -7.36
CA ARG A 16 -33.28 -12.20 -6.07
C ARG A 16 -32.25 -11.64 -5.09
N PHE A 17 -31.02 -11.39 -5.56
CA PHE A 17 -29.97 -10.84 -4.70
C PHE A 17 -30.30 -9.45 -4.17
N ARG A 18 -30.95 -8.59 -4.97
CA ARG A 18 -31.45 -7.29 -4.48
C ARG A 18 -32.48 -7.44 -3.38
N ARG A 19 -33.34 -8.48 -3.43
CA ARG A 19 -34.29 -8.77 -2.35
C ARG A 19 -33.58 -9.22 -1.08
N TYR A 20 -32.54 -10.05 -1.21
CA TYR A 20 -31.72 -10.47 -0.06
C TYR A 20 -30.96 -9.30 0.57
N GLU A 21 -30.45 -8.38 -0.26
CA GLU A 21 -29.84 -7.13 0.23
C GLU A 21 -30.85 -6.26 1.00
N ALA A 22 -32.07 -6.12 0.51
CA ALA A 22 -33.12 -5.37 1.20
C ALA A 22 -33.56 -6.03 2.53
N ALA A 23 -33.56 -7.36 2.61
CA ALA A 23 -33.87 -8.11 3.82
C ALA A 23 -32.72 -8.06 4.86
N GLY A 24 -31.47 -7.95 4.39
CA GLY A 24 -30.29 -7.85 5.22
C GLY A 24 -29.69 -9.20 5.65
N GLU A 25 -28.37 -9.22 5.84
CA GLU A 25 -27.59 -10.44 6.10
C GLU A 25 -28.08 -11.22 7.34
N ALA A 26 -28.40 -10.53 8.44
CA ALA A 26 -28.86 -11.14 9.67
C ALA A 26 -30.20 -11.88 9.49
N SER A 27 -31.12 -11.29 8.71
CA SER A 27 -32.41 -11.92 8.41
C SER A 27 -32.25 -13.15 7.52
N ILE A 28 -31.35 -13.09 6.52
CA ILE A 28 -31.08 -14.23 5.64
C ILE A 28 -30.41 -15.38 6.41
N ARG A 29 -29.51 -15.07 7.36
CA ARG A 29 -28.89 -16.10 8.20
C ARG A 29 -29.91 -16.76 9.13
N ALA A 30 -30.79 -15.99 9.78
CA ALA A 30 -31.86 -16.52 10.61
C ALA A 30 -32.83 -17.40 9.81
N ASP A 31 -33.20 -16.97 8.60
CA ASP A 31 -34.07 -17.74 7.71
C ASP A 31 -33.42 -19.06 7.23
N LEU A 32 -32.10 -19.07 7.05
CA LEU A 32 -31.34 -20.29 6.75
C LEU A 32 -31.21 -21.24 7.95
N GLU A 33 -31.16 -20.71 9.16
CA GLU A 33 -31.13 -21.49 10.40
C GLU A 33 -32.50 -22.15 10.68
N GLU A 34 -33.59 -21.45 10.38
CA GLU A 34 -34.96 -21.96 10.50
C GLU A 34 -35.34 -22.95 9.38
N ALA A 35 -34.74 -22.82 8.20
CA ALA A 35 -35.00 -23.69 7.07
C ALA A 35 -34.51 -25.13 7.31
N ALA A 36 -35.42 -25.99 7.76
CA ALA A 36 -35.15 -27.40 8.05
C ALA A 36 -34.82 -28.27 6.80
N HIS A 37 -35.12 -27.79 5.59
CA HIS A 37 -34.91 -28.52 4.34
C HIS A 37 -34.09 -27.71 3.33
N ALA A 38 -33.21 -28.42 2.61
CA ALA A 38 -32.34 -27.84 1.60
C ALA A 38 -33.11 -27.59 0.29
N ASP A 39 -33.94 -26.55 0.27
CA ASP A 39 -34.63 -26.10 -0.93
C ASP A 39 -33.74 -25.23 -1.83
N SER A 40 -34.11 -25.07 -3.10
CA SER A 40 -33.36 -24.26 -4.07
C SER A 40 -33.17 -22.80 -3.61
N GLU A 41 -34.11 -22.25 -2.88
CA GLU A 41 -34.01 -20.92 -2.29
C GLU A 41 -32.96 -20.86 -1.17
N THR A 42 -32.86 -21.90 -0.34
CA THR A 42 -31.83 -21.99 0.70
C THR A 42 -30.43 -22.08 0.09
N ALA A 43 -30.28 -22.80 -1.04
CA ALA A 43 -29.04 -22.85 -1.78
C ALA A 43 -28.65 -21.48 -2.36
N ASP A 44 -29.61 -20.76 -2.95
CA ASP A 44 -29.39 -19.40 -3.47
C ASP A 44 -29.02 -18.40 -2.36
N LYS A 45 -29.64 -18.49 -1.17
CA LYS A 45 -29.32 -17.66 0.00
C LYS A 45 -27.91 -17.94 0.54
N ARG A 46 -27.51 -19.21 0.65
CA ARG A 46 -26.13 -19.59 1.04
C ARG A 46 -25.10 -19.10 0.02
N ALA A 47 -25.38 -19.28 -1.27
CA ALA A 47 -24.49 -18.80 -2.34
C ALA A 47 -24.30 -17.27 -2.29
N TRP A 48 -25.37 -16.53 -1.99
CA TRP A 48 -25.30 -15.09 -1.79
C TRP A 48 -24.45 -14.69 -0.57
N LEU A 49 -24.62 -15.37 0.58
CA LEU A 49 -23.79 -15.14 1.77
C LEU A 49 -22.30 -15.42 1.49
N HIS A 50 -21.99 -16.54 0.85
CA HIS A 50 -20.61 -16.87 0.47
C HIS A 50 -20.01 -15.83 -0.48
N ALA A 51 -20.78 -15.30 -1.43
CA ALA A 51 -20.31 -14.24 -2.32
C ALA A 51 -20.03 -12.93 -1.57
N LYS A 52 -20.84 -12.59 -0.55
CA LYS A 52 -20.61 -11.42 0.32
C LYS A 52 -19.36 -11.60 1.18
N ASP A 53 -19.15 -12.77 1.76
CA ASP A 53 -17.95 -13.06 2.56
C ASP A 53 -16.69 -13.04 1.69
N ALA A 54 -16.75 -13.61 0.48
CA ALA A 54 -15.65 -13.54 -0.48
C ALA A 54 -15.30 -12.09 -0.85
N ALA A 55 -16.31 -11.24 -1.11
CA ALA A 55 -16.08 -9.82 -1.37
C ALA A 55 -15.44 -9.08 -0.19
N ARG A 56 -15.84 -9.40 1.05
CA ARG A 56 -15.19 -8.85 2.27
C ARG A 56 -13.74 -9.28 2.38
N HIS A 57 -13.43 -10.53 2.06
CA HIS A 57 -12.06 -11.02 2.05
C HIS A 57 -11.22 -10.33 0.97
N ASP A 58 -11.76 -10.15 -0.24
CA ASP A 58 -11.07 -9.43 -1.32
C ASP A 58 -10.80 -7.96 -0.95
N GLU A 59 -11.71 -7.30 -0.26
CA GLU A 59 -11.49 -5.94 0.27
C GLU A 59 -10.37 -5.92 1.33
N GLN A 60 -10.33 -6.91 2.23
CA GLN A 60 -9.27 -7.05 3.22
C GLN A 60 -7.92 -7.37 2.57
N PHE A 61 -7.89 -8.26 1.58
CA PHE A 61 -6.69 -8.54 0.79
C PHE A 61 -6.22 -7.28 0.07
N ARG A 62 -7.13 -6.53 -0.56
CA ARG A 62 -6.80 -5.27 -1.24
C ARG A 62 -6.27 -4.22 -0.27
N ALA A 63 -6.85 -4.09 0.92
CA ALA A 63 -6.34 -3.22 1.97
C ALA A 63 -4.96 -3.68 2.48
N MET A 64 -4.76 -4.99 2.62
CA MET A 64 -3.48 -5.57 3.02
C MET A 64 -2.40 -5.35 1.94
N PHE A 65 -2.71 -5.54 0.65
CA PHE A 65 -1.82 -5.24 -0.47
C PHE A 65 -1.54 -3.74 -0.60
N ALA A 66 -2.51 -2.87 -0.34
CA ALA A 66 -2.27 -1.43 -0.27
C ALA A 66 -1.31 -1.10 0.89
N SER A 67 -1.50 -1.72 2.06
CA SER A 67 -0.58 -1.54 3.19
C SER A 67 0.82 -2.08 2.89
N VAL A 68 0.94 -3.23 2.21
CA VAL A 68 2.23 -3.81 1.80
C VAL A 68 2.91 -3.00 0.71
N SER A 69 2.17 -2.47 -0.28
CA SER A 69 2.70 -1.54 -1.27
C SER A 69 3.24 -0.28 -0.61
N SER A 70 2.51 0.29 0.36
CA SER A 70 2.96 1.45 1.12
C SER A 70 4.18 1.15 2.01
N ALA A 71 4.26 -0.05 2.58
CA ALA A 71 5.41 -0.51 3.36
C ALA A 71 6.64 -0.75 2.46
N ASN A 72 6.44 -1.22 1.23
CA ASN A 72 7.49 -1.38 0.24
C ASN A 72 7.97 -0.02 -0.31
N ASP A 73 7.07 0.94 -0.55
CA ASP A 73 7.45 2.32 -0.89
C ASP A 73 8.21 2.99 0.25
N ALA A 74 7.82 2.78 1.51
CA ALA A 74 8.58 3.25 2.68
C ALA A 74 9.95 2.57 2.80
N ALA A 75 10.06 1.29 2.44
CA ALA A 75 11.34 0.56 2.40
C ALA A 75 12.25 1.01 1.24
N GLN A 76 11.67 1.38 0.08
CA GLN A 76 12.40 1.99 -1.03
C GLN A 76 12.87 3.41 -0.68
N LEU A 77 12.02 4.23 -0.07
CA LEU A 77 12.39 5.55 0.45
C LEU A 77 13.51 5.47 1.50
N ALA A 78 13.51 4.44 2.36
CA ALA A 78 14.60 4.19 3.30
C ALA A 78 15.93 3.80 2.61
N ARG A 79 15.87 3.10 1.48
CA ARG A 79 17.06 2.77 0.67
C ARG A 79 17.58 3.97 -0.13
N GLU A 80 16.71 4.78 -0.74
CA GLU A 80 17.10 6.01 -1.45
C GLU A 80 17.67 7.07 -0.50
N SER A 81 17.17 7.16 0.73
CA SER A 81 17.70 8.06 1.78
C SER A 81 19.14 7.72 2.19
N ALA A 82 19.51 6.44 2.14
CA ALA A 82 20.85 5.98 2.49
C ALA A 82 21.88 6.27 1.38
N GLU A 83 21.48 6.26 0.11
CA GLU A 83 22.36 6.64 -1.02
C GLU A 83 22.45 8.17 -1.20
N ALA A 84 21.35 8.90 -1.00
CA ALA A 84 21.34 10.36 -1.05
C ALA A 84 22.26 11.00 0.00
N SER A 85 22.33 10.40 1.20
CA SER A 85 23.23 10.86 2.29
C SER A 85 24.72 10.73 1.94
N ARG A 86 25.11 9.78 1.09
CA ARG A 86 26.53 9.59 0.73
C ARG A 86 27.03 10.67 -0.23
N ARG A 87 26.17 11.18 -1.13
CA ARG A 87 26.55 12.24 -2.08
C ARG A 87 26.57 13.63 -1.45
N SER A 88 25.63 13.94 -0.55
CA SER A 88 25.63 15.24 0.13
C SER A 88 26.74 15.34 1.19
N ALA A 89 26.98 14.27 1.95
CA ALA A 89 28.08 14.20 2.91
C ALA A 89 29.46 14.32 2.25
N PHE A 90 29.60 13.83 1.01
CA PHE A 90 30.84 13.97 0.24
C PHE A 90 31.11 15.43 -0.13
N TRP A 91 30.09 16.16 -0.62
CA TRP A 91 30.25 17.57 -0.95
C TRP A 91 30.46 18.46 0.28
N THR A 92 29.81 18.16 1.42
CA THR A 92 30.06 18.89 2.66
C THR A 92 31.43 18.60 3.25
N MET A 93 31.92 17.36 3.18
CA MET A 93 33.29 17.03 3.59
C MET A 93 34.34 17.76 2.74
N ILE A 94 34.14 17.84 1.42
CA ILE A 94 35.01 18.61 0.53
C ILE A 94 34.95 20.11 0.84
N ALA A 95 33.76 20.67 1.03
CA ALA A 95 33.61 22.09 1.38
C ALA A 95 34.30 22.41 2.72
N ALA A 96 34.17 21.54 3.72
CA ALA A 96 34.83 21.69 5.01
C ALA A 96 36.37 21.64 4.87
N LEU A 97 36.89 20.72 4.05
CA LEU A 97 38.33 20.61 3.78
C LEU A 97 38.87 21.86 3.05
N ALA A 98 38.15 22.37 2.05
CA ALA A 98 38.54 23.57 1.33
C ALA A 98 38.54 24.81 2.25
N ALA A 99 37.54 24.95 3.11
CA ALA A 99 37.47 26.02 4.10
C ALA A 99 38.63 25.93 5.11
N ALA A 100 38.91 24.74 5.64
CA ALA A 100 40.02 24.51 6.56
C ALA A 100 41.37 24.84 5.91
N ALA A 101 41.59 24.43 4.65
CA ALA A 101 42.80 24.75 3.91
C ALA A 101 42.99 26.26 3.74
N GLY A 102 41.92 27.01 3.40
CA GLY A 102 41.96 28.46 3.29
C GLY A 102 42.33 29.16 4.61
N VAL A 103 41.77 28.70 5.73
CA VAL A 103 42.11 29.22 7.06
C VAL A 103 43.56 28.92 7.43
N ILE A 104 44.04 27.71 7.17
CA ILE A 104 45.43 27.31 7.45
C ILE A 104 46.41 28.16 6.63
N VAL A 105 46.14 28.36 5.33
CA VAL A 105 46.97 29.21 4.46
C VAL A 105 46.98 30.65 4.96
N ASN A 106 45.81 31.19 5.33
CA ASN A 106 45.72 32.55 5.86
C ASN A 106 46.47 32.70 7.19
N MET A 107 46.36 31.71 8.09
CA MET A 107 47.13 31.70 9.34
C MET A 107 48.64 31.56 9.07
N ALA A 108 49.07 30.74 8.11
CA ALA A 108 50.48 30.58 7.78
C ALA A 108 51.11 31.87 7.24
N ILE A 109 50.35 32.66 6.48
CA ILE A 109 50.76 33.99 6.01
C ILE A 109 50.78 34.98 7.18
N ALA A 110 49.71 35.03 7.98
CA ALA A 110 49.57 35.98 9.09
C ALA A 110 50.57 35.75 10.24
N LEU A 111 50.99 34.51 10.47
CA LEU A 111 52.00 34.13 11.47
C LEU A 111 53.45 34.29 10.95
N GLY A 112 53.64 34.78 9.72
CA GLY A 112 54.98 35.04 9.16
C GLY A 112 55.81 33.78 8.90
N TRP A 113 55.19 32.59 8.85
CA TRP A 113 55.90 31.31 8.66
C TRP A 113 56.64 31.25 7.31
N LEU A 114 56.11 31.94 6.28
CA LEU A 114 56.76 32.10 4.98
C LEU A 114 57.99 33.03 5.02
N ASP A 115 58.08 33.94 6.00
CA ASP A 115 59.20 34.86 6.14
C ASP A 115 60.39 34.20 6.87
N GLY A 116 60.10 33.20 7.72
CA GLY A 116 61.13 32.35 8.35
C GLY A 116 61.78 31.33 7.42
N LEU A 117 61.10 30.94 6.34
CA LEU A 117 61.61 29.98 5.34
C LEU A 117 62.48 30.62 4.24
N ARG A 118 62.56 31.96 4.22
CA ARG A 118 63.30 32.74 3.21
C ARG A 118 64.64 33.28 3.73
N ARG A 119 65.06 32.91 4.93
CA ARG A 119 66.34 33.29 5.54
C ARG A 119 67.27 32.11 5.74
#